data_AF-A0A537VQ58-F1
#
_entry.id   AF-A0A537VQ58-F1
#
_cell.length_a   1.000
_cell.length_b   1.000
_cell.length_c   1.000
_cell.angle_alpha   90.00
_cell.angle_beta   90.00
_cell.angle_gamma   90.00
#
_symmetry.space_group_name_H-M   'P 1'
#
loop_
_entity.id
_entity.type
_entity.pdbx_description
1 polymer ?
#
loop_
_entity_poly.entity_id
_entity_poly.type
_entity_poly.pdbx_seq_one_letter_code
_entity_poly.pdbx_strand_id
1 'polypeptide(L)'
;MSGGILVAGTGSDVGKSIVVQGLCRWLVRRGVSVAPFKAQNMSLNSFVTDDGGEIARAQAAQAAAARVAPESAMNPVLLKPVDDQRAQVIVMGRAVGESDALEYMNLRPRLAG
;
A
#
# COMPACT_ATOMS: atom_id res chain seq x y z
N MET A 1 18.17 5.09 -14.37
CA MET A 1 17.05 6.05 -14.38
C MET A 1 16.48 6.12 -12.98
N SER A 2 16.47 7.31 -12.37
CA SER A 2 15.78 7.57 -11.10
C SER A 2 14.54 8.42 -11.40
N GLY A 3 13.37 8.00 -10.94
CA GLY A 3 12.11 8.72 -11.14
C GLY A 3 10.91 7.90 -10.69
N GLY A 4 9.75 8.57 -10.54
CA GLY A 4 8.49 7.93 -10.18
C GLY A 4 7.42 8.15 -11.24
N ILE A 5 6.52 7.19 -11.40
CA ILE A 5 5.32 7.31 -12.24
C ILE A 5 4.12 7.36 -11.30
N LEU A 6 3.38 8.46 -11.30
CA LEU A 6 2.11 8.56 -10.59
C LEU A 6 0.98 7.99 -11.46
N VAL A 7 0.27 6.99 -10.93
CA VAL A 7 -0.98 6.49 -11.53
C VAL A 7 -2.17 7.04 -10.75
N ALA A 8 -2.82 8.05 -11.32
CA ALA A 8 -4.00 8.71 -10.76
C ALA A 8 -5.31 8.23 -11.42
N GLY A 9 -6.44 8.52 -10.79
CA GLY A 9 -7.77 8.21 -11.32
C GLY A 9 -8.85 9.03 -10.61
N THR A 10 -10.03 9.14 -11.21
CA THR A 10 -11.12 10.04 -10.78
C THR A 10 -11.94 9.55 -9.58
N GLY A 11 -11.70 8.33 -9.10
CA GLY A 11 -12.38 7.76 -7.95
C GLY A 11 -11.67 6.53 -7.40
N SER A 12 -12.25 5.92 -6.38
CA SER A 12 -11.88 4.57 -5.91
C SER A 12 -12.30 3.52 -6.93
N ASP A 13 -11.64 2.36 -6.93
CA ASP A 13 -11.98 1.19 -7.77
C ASP A 13 -11.98 1.36 -9.30
N VAL A 14 -11.51 2.50 -9.82
CA VAL A 14 -11.31 2.74 -11.27
C VAL A 14 -10.13 1.97 -11.89
N GLY A 15 -9.65 0.90 -11.25
CA GLY A 15 -8.59 0.03 -11.81
C GLY A 15 -7.14 0.47 -11.61
N LYS A 16 -6.87 1.55 -10.85
CA LYS A 16 -5.50 2.07 -10.59
C LYS A 16 -4.50 0.99 -10.16
N SER A 17 -4.91 0.12 -9.23
CA SER A 17 -4.02 -0.93 -8.70
C SER A 17 -3.62 -1.95 -9.76
N ILE A 18 -4.55 -2.30 -10.67
CA ILE A 18 -4.31 -3.23 -11.78
C ILE A 18 -3.40 -2.58 -12.82
N VAL A 19 -3.61 -1.30 -13.13
CA VAL A 19 -2.73 -0.54 -14.04
C VAL A 19 -1.30 -0.51 -13.49
N VAL A 20 -1.11 -0.19 -12.20
CA VAL A 20 0.21 -0.23 -11.55
C VAL A 20 0.84 -1.61 -11.65
N GLN A 21 0.07 -2.69 -11.41
CA GLN A 21 0.56 -4.06 -11.51
C GLN A 21 1.02 -4.40 -12.95
N GLY A 22 0.24 -4.01 -13.96
CA GLY A 22 0.59 -4.17 -15.37
C GLY A 22 1.86 -3.40 -15.76
N LEU A 23 1.97 -2.15 -15.32
CA LEU A 23 3.16 -1.31 -15.52
C LEU A 23 4.40 -1.94 -14.88
N CYS A 24 4.30 -2.41 -13.64
CA CYS A 24 5.40 -3.11 -12.96
C CYS A 24 5.89 -4.30 -13.78
N ARG A 25 4.97 -5.18 -14.24
CA ARG A 25 5.34 -6.34 -15.06
C ARG A 25 5.96 -5.92 -16.39
N TRP A 26 5.42 -4.90 -17.04
CA TRP A 26 5.91 -4.40 -18.33
C TRP A 26 7.30 -3.77 -18.24
N LEU A 27 7.58 -3.02 -17.16
CA LEU A 27 8.89 -2.44 -16.87
C LEU A 27 9.94 -3.52 -16.57
N VAL A 28 9.59 -4.51 -15.74
CA VAL A 28 10.46 -5.66 -15.48
C VAL A 28 10.82 -6.40 -16.76
N ARG A 29 9.86 -6.62 -17.67
CA ARG A 29 10.11 -7.26 -18.97
C ARG A 29 11.04 -6.47 -19.88
N ARG A 30 11.22 -5.17 -19.63
CA ARG A 30 12.19 -4.29 -20.31
C ARG A 30 13.54 -4.19 -19.61
N GLY A 31 13.76 -4.95 -18.54
CA GLY A 31 14.99 -4.87 -17.75
C GLY A 31 15.06 -3.62 -16.85
N VAL A 32 13.93 -2.95 -16.60
CA VAL A 32 13.87 -1.79 -15.69
C VAL A 32 13.60 -2.28 -14.27
N SER A 33 14.46 -1.87 -13.33
CA SER A 33 14.20 -2.03 -11.89
C SER A 33 13.03 -1.14 -11.48
N VAL A 34 12.01 -1.71 -10.85
CA VAL A 34 10.79 -1.02 -10.44
C VAL A 34 10.28 -1.64 -9.14
N ALA A 35 9.70 -0.81 -8.27
CA ALA A 35 8.96 -1.24 -7.09
C ALA A 35 7.65 -0.46 -7.01
N PRO A 36 6.55 -1.08 -6.54
CA PRO A 36 5.30 -0.36 -6.32
C PRO A 36 5.33 0.44 -5.01
N PHE A 37 4.55 1.51 -4.96
CA PHE A 37 4.38 2.29 -3.75
C PHE A 37 2.97 2.85 -3.65
N LYS A 38 2.36 2.70 -2.47
CA LYS A 38 1.12 3.37 -2.10
C LYS A 38 1.16 3.77 -0.63
N ALA A 39 1.40 5.06 -0.39
CA ALA A 39 1.58 5.63 0.95
C ALA A 39 0.51 5.18 1.95
N GLN A 40 -0.76 5.21 1.53
CA GLN A 40 -1.91 4.79 2.34
C GLN A 40 -2.85 3.91 1.51
N ASN A 41 -3.20 2.76 2.08
CA ASN A 41 -4.27 1.90 1.55
C ASN A 41 -5.33 1.66 2.64
N MET A 42 -6.56 1.40 2.23
CA MET A 42 -7.65 0.97 3.09
C MET A 42 -8.21 -0.35 2.54
N SER A 43 -8.02 -1.45 3.26
CA SER A 43 -8.45 -2.77 2.83
C SER A 43 -8.48 -3.76 3.99
N LEU A 44 -9.49 -4.63 4.03
CA LEU A 44 -9.52 -5.79 4.92
C LEU A 44 -8.58 -6.92 4.47
N ASN A 45 -8.24 -6.95 3.18
CA ASN A 45 -7.43 -8.00 2.60
C ASN A 45 -5.94 -7.64 2.69
N SER A 46 -5.28 -8.11 3.75
CA SER A 46 -3.83 -7.98 3.92
C SER A 46 -3.05 -9.22 3.46
N PHE A 47 -1.74 -9.04 3.32
CA PHE A 47 -0.72 -10.04 3.08
C PHE A 47 0.34 -9.87 4.16
N VAL A 48 0.84 -10.99 4.70
CA VAL A 48 1.92 -11.00 5.70
C VAL A 48 3.26 -11.13 4.97
N THR A 49 4.12 -10.14 5.12
CA THR A 49 5.48 -10.11 4.56
C THR A 49 6.39 -11.09 5.29
N ASP A 50 7.55 -11.40 4.70
CA ASP A 50 8.46 -12.43 5.23
C ASP A 50 8.97 -12.10 6.65
N ASP A 51 9.01 -10.81 7.01
CA ASP A 51 9.36 -10.30 8.34
C ASP A 51 8.16 -10.19 9.30
N GLY A 52 6.99 -10.70 8.91
CA GLY A 52 5.76 -10.70 9.70
C GLY A 52 4.96 -9.39 9.64
N GLY A 53 5.37 -8.42 8.82
CA GLY A 53 4.63 -7.18 8.61
C GLY A 53 3.35 -7.36 7.79
N GLU A 54 2.37 -6.49 7.97
CA GLU A 54 1.14 -6.49 7.16
C GLU A 54 1.14 -5.39 6.10
N ILE A 55 0.81 -5.77 4.86
CA ILE A 55 0.53 -4.83 3.74
C ILE A 55 -0.77 -5.21 3.04
N ALA A 56 -1.39 -4.30 2.29
CA ALA A 56 -2.56 -4.70 1.50
C ALA A 56 -2.18 -5.73 0.42
N ARG A 57 -3.08 -6.69 0.16
CA ARG A 57 -2.89 -7.73 -0.86
C ARG A 57 -2.65 -7.16 -2.25
N ALA A 58 -3.20 -5.98 -2.56
CA ALA A 58 -2.96 -5.27 -3.81
C ALA A 58 -1.47 -4.88 -3.98
N GLN A 59 -0.80 -4.42 -2.91
CA GLN A 59 0.63 -4.10 -2.96
C GLN A 59 1.48 -5.36 -3.07
N ALA A 60 1.11 -6.45 -2.37
CA ALA A 60 1.78 -7.74 -2.54
C ALA A 60 1.69 -8.26 -3.99
N ALA A 61 0.51 -8.15 -4.63
CA ALA A 61 0.33 -8.53 -6.03
C ALA A 61 1.16 -7.64 -6.99
N GLN A 62 1.27 -6.34 -6.69
CA GLN A 62 2.13 -5.41 -7.44
C GLN A 62 3.62 -5.76 -7.25
N ALA A 63 4.05 -6.12 -6.04
CA ALA A 63 5.43 -6.55 -5.75
C ALA A 63 5.79 -7.82 -6.54
N ALA A 64 4.89 -8.80 -6.56
CA ALA A 64 5.04 -9.99 -7.39
C ALA A 64 5.12 -9.67 -8.90
N ALA A 65 4.35 -8.69 -9.38
CA ALA A 65 4.46 -8.20 -10.75
C ALA A 65 5.80 -7.50 -11.04
N ALA A 66 6.35 -6.81 -10.04
CA ALA A 66 7.67 -6.19 -10.06
C ALA A 66 8.84 -7.18 -9.84
N ARG A 67 8.58 -8.46 -9.51
CA ARG A 67 9.59 -9.47 -9.12
C ARG A 67 10.46 -9.01 -7.94
N VAL A 68 9.85 -8.34 -6.97
CA VAL A 68 10.49 -7.94 -5.71
C VAL A 68 9.74 -8.57 -4.54
N ALA A 69 10.45 -8.80 -3.44
CA ALA A 69 9.82 -9.26 -2.22
C ALA A 69 8.83 -8.19 -1.71
N PRO A 70 7.63 -8.56 -1.28
CA PRO A 70 6.70 -7.62 -0.66
C PRO A 70 7.26 -7.14 0.69
N GLU A 71 7.25 -5.82 0.91
CA GLU A 71 7.72 -5.21 2.16
C GLU A 71 6.81 -4.06 2.59
N SER A 72 6.81 -3.73 3.88
CA SER A 72 5.94 -2.68 4.44
C SER A 72 6.19 -1.28 3.88
N ALA A 73 7.39 -0.99 3.38
CA ALA A 73 7.68 0.30 2.74
C ALA A 73 6.86 0.53 1.46
N MET A 74 6.36 -0.53 0.81
CA MET A 74 5.46 -0.42 -0.36
C MET A 74 4.05 0.01 0.03
N ASN A 75 3.64 -0.22 1.28
CA ASN A 75 2.38 0.24 1.86
C ASN A 75 2.59 0.71 3.32
N PRO A 76 3.18 1.90 3.54
CA PRO A 76 3.56 2.35 4.89
C PRO A 76 2.39 2.47 5.86
N VAL A 77 1.21 2.88 5.38
CA VAL A 77 -0.01 2.94 6.19
C VAL A 77 -1.10 2.07 5.57
N LEU A 78 -1.56 1.07 6.34
CA LEU A 78 -2.70 0.25 6.00
C LEU A 78 -3.81 0.48 7.02
N LEU A 79 -4.99 0.85 6.54
CA LEU A 79 -6.21 0.96 7.34
C LEU A 79 -7.08 -0.27 7.08
N LYS A 80 -7.41 -1.03 8.12
CA LYS A 80 -8.33 -2.16 8.06
C LYS A 80 -9.64 -1.75 8.74
N PRO A 81 -10.74 -1.51 7.99
CA PRO A 81 -12.02 -1.16 8.59
C PRO A 81 -12.43 -2.17 9.67
N VAL A 82 -12.80 -1.69 10.84
CA VAL A 82 -13.38 -2.51 11.92
C VAL A 82 -14.90 -2.42 11.87
N ASP A 83 -15.41 -1.21 11.64
CA ASP A 83 -16.80 -0.87 11.41
C ASP A 83 -16.91 0.37 10.50
N ASP A 84 -18.10 0.96 10.39
CA ASP A 84 -18.35 2.12 9.52
C ASP A 84 -17.60 3.40 9.95
N GLN A 85 -17.14 3.49 11.19
CA GLN A 85 -16.53 4.70 11.74
C GLN A 85 -15.06 4.51 12.13
N ARG A 86 -14.61 3.26 12.34
CA ARG A 86 -13.29 2.94 12.87
C ARG A 86 -12.49 2.02 11.97
N ALA A 87 -11.17 2.18 12.01
CA ALA A 87 -10.23 1.28 11.36
C ALA A 87 -9.05 0.95 12.29
N GLN A 88 -8.57 -0.29 12.20
CA GLN A 88 -7.26 -0.64 12.72
C GLN A 88 -6.20 0.03 11.84
N VAL A 89 -5.29 0.76 12.48
CA VAL A 89 -4.17 1.46 11.86
C VAL A 89 -2.94 0.57 11.95
N ILE A 90 -2.37 0.25 10.80
CA ILE A 90 -1.11 -0.48 10.66
C ILE A 90 -0.09 0.48 10.05
N VAL A 91 1.06 0.63 10.73
CA VAL A 91 2.16 1.51 10.34
C VAL A 91 3.41 0.66 10.18
N MET A 92 4.03 0.73 9.01
CA MET A 92 5.22 -0.05 8.66
C MET A 92 5.07 -1.53 9.03
N GLY A 93 3.92 -2.10 8.68
CA GLY A 93 3.60 -3.51 8.89
C GLY A 93 3.11 -3.87 10.29
N ARG A 94 3.05 -2.93 11.25
CA ARG A 94 2.67 -3.21 12.64
C ARG A 94 1.40 -2.48 13.04
N ALA A 95 0.46 -3.18 13.68
CA ALA A 95 -0.71 -2.54 14.26
C ALA A 95 -0.31 -1.56 15.37
N VAL A 96 -0.81 -0.33 15.30
CA VAL A 96 -0.55 0.74 16.30
C VAL A 96 -1.79 1.12 17.11
N GLY A 97 -2.97 0.69 16.68
CA GLY A 97 -4.23 0.92 17.39
C GLY A 97 -5.43 0.90 16.45
N GLU A 98 -6.60 1.20 17.01
CA GLU A 98 -7.79 1.56 16.24
C GLU A 98 -7.97 3.07 16.30
N SER A 99 -8.55 3.65 15.26
CA SER A 99 -8.87 5.08 15.24
C SER A 99 -10.15 5.30 14.46
N ASP A 100 -10.95 6.26 14.92
CA ASP A 100 -11.98 6.85 14.08
C ASP A 100 -11.36 7.81 13.03
N ALA A 101 -12.19 8.37 12.14
CA ALA A 101 -11.73 9.28 11.11
C ALA A 101 -11.05 10.56 11.66
N LEU A 102 -11.57 11.13 12.76
CA LEU A 102 -11.05 12.36 13.35
C LEU A 102 -9.72 12.10 14.09
N GLU A 103 -9.68 11.04 14.88
CA GLU A 103 -8.47 10.55 15.54
C GLU A 103 -7.38 10.24 14.53
N TYR A 104 -7.71 9.55 13.43
CA TYR A 104 -6.75 9.23 12.38
C TYR A 104 -6.19 10.50 11.72
N MET A 105 -7.04 11.50 11.45
CA MET A 105 -6.60 12.79 10.90
C MET A 105 -5.62 13.52 11.83
N ASN A 106 -5.83 13.44 13.14
CA ASN A 106 -4.92 14.01 14.14
C ASN A 106 -3.63 13.19 14.31
N LEU A 107 -3.69 11.88 14.10
CA LEU A 107 -2.54 10.96 14.15
C LEU A 107 -1.63 11.13 12.91
N ARG A 108 -2.23 11.36 11.73
CA ARG A 108 -1.54 11.35 10.43
C ARG A 108 -0.25 12.19 10.36
N PRO A 109 -0.16 13.42 10.92
CA PRO A 109 1.09 14.18 10.94
C PRO A 109 2.23 13.47 11.68
N ARG A 110 1.92 12.67 12.69
CA ARG A 110 2.89 11.92 13.50
C ARG A 110 3.37 10.64 12.82
N LEU A 111 2.66 10.19 11.78
CA LEU A 111 3.02 9.00 11.00
C LEU A 111 3.99 9.30 9.86
N ALA A 112 4.18 10.57 9.51
CA ALA A 112 5.00 11.00 8.38
C ALA A 112 6.50 11.11 8.69
N GLY A 113 6.90 10.98 9.97
CA GLY A 113 8.24 11.31 10.46
C GLY A 113 8.34 12.76 10.87
#